data_AF-A0A5S4FZM2-F1
#
_entry.id   AF-A0A5S4FZM2-F1
#
_cell.length_a   1.000
_cell.length_b   1.000
_cell.length_c   1.000
_cell.angle_alpha   90.00
_cell.angle_beta   90.00
_cell.angle_gamma   90.00
#
_symmetry.space_group_name_H-M   'P 1'
#
loop_
_entity.id
_entity.type
_entity.pdbx_description
1 polymer ?
#
loop_
_entity_poly.entity_id
_entity_poly.type
_entity_poly.pdbx_seq_one_letter_code
_entity_poly.pdbx_strand_id
1 'polypeptide(L)'
;VRRPRTPAAPDPAGAAHAAWREMRADALDHGLEWRASDSPRATARRLGELLELDGADAQALTRIARAEELARYSRSRSPEPAERLRADVRTVREAFAASVGRRARWRARLLPPSTMAQARTTLRTAGDRVLDVSARLNDLPNRLRRK
;
A
#
# COMPACT_ATOMS: atom_id res chain seq x y z
N VAL A 1 22.90 21.23 -40.58
CA VAL A 1 21.75 21.92 -39.93
C VAL A 1 21.12 20.98 -38.92
N ARG A 2 21.36 21.17 -37.62
CA ARG A 2 20.82 20.33 -36.54
C ARG A 2 19.44 20.90 -36.17
N ARG A 3 18.36 20.20 -36.50
CA ARG A 3 17.01 20.66 -36.14
C ARG A 3 16.87 20.66 -34.60
N PRO A 4 16.34 21.71 -33.98
CA PRO A 4 16.03 21.71 -32.56
C PRO A 4 15.02 20.59 -32.29
N ARG A 5 15.34 19.73 -31.33
CA ARG A 5 14.47 18.65 -30.87
C ARG A 5 13.36 19.34 -30.06
N THR A 6 12.17 19.46 -30.64
CA THR A 6 10.99 19.96 -29.90
C THR A 6 10.85 19.12 -28.63
N PRO A 7 10.70 19.72 -27.43
CA PRO A 7 10.47 18.95 -26.22
C PRO A 7 9.26 18.05 -26.45
N ALA A 8 9.45 16.74 -26.29
CA ALA A 8 8.37 15.78 -26.44
C ALA A 8 7.26 16.16 -25.45
N ALA A 9 6.02 16.21 -25.94
CA ALA A 9 4.87 16.44 -25.07
C ALA A 9 4.89 15.42 -23.91
N PRO A 10 4.54 15.82 -22.68
CA PRO A 10 4.61 14.95 -21.52
C PRO A 10 3.79 13.67 -21.78
N ASP A 11 4.41 12.51 -21.54
CA ASP A 11 3.79 11.19 -21.71
C ASP A 11 2.89 10.87 -20.50
N PRO A 12 1.55 10.92 -20.65
CA PRO A 12 0.64 10.72 -19.52
C PRO A 12 0.61 9.26 -19.06
N ALA A 13 0.88 8.30 -19.96
CA ALA A 13 0.94 6.89 -19.58
C ALA A 13 2.20 6.60 -18.76
N GLY A 14 3.35 7.12 -19.19
CA GLY A 14 4.59 7.10 -18.41
C GLY A 14 4.45 7.74 -17.04
N ALA A 15 3.76 8.88 -16.95
CA ALA A 15 3.46 9.54 -15.68
C ALA A 15 2.57 8.70 -14.76
N ALA A 16 1.54 8.03 -15.30
CA ALA A 16 0.69 7.14 -14.53
C ALA A 16 1.47 5.93 -13.97
N HIS A 17 2.29 5.28 -14.80
CA HIS A 17 3.14 4.18 -14.36
C HIS A 17 4.17 4.62 -13.31
N ALA A 18 4.72 5.83 -13.43
CA ALA A 18 5.62 6.39 -12.43
C ALA A 18 4.89 6.61 -11.10
N ALA A 19 3.76 7.32 -11.13
CA ALA A 19 2.93 7.56 -9.95
C ALA A 19 2.53 6.25 -9.25
N TRP A 20 2.14 5.22 -10.00
CA TRP A 20 1.76 3.93 -9.42
C TRP A 20 2.94 3.18 -8.80
N ARG A 21 4.14 3.26 -9.40
CA ARG A 21 5.36 2.70 -8.80
C ARG A 21 5.74 3.41 -7.51
N GLU A 22 5.58 4.73 -7.45
CA GLU A 22 5.82 5.51 -6.24
C GLU A 22 4.84 5.10 -5.12
N MET A 23 3.55 4.96 -5.42
CA MET A 23 2.56 4.46 -4.45
C MET A 23 2.90 3.06 -3.93
N ARG A 24 3.45 2.19 -4.78
CA ARG A 24 3.94 0.88 -4.35
C ARG A 24 5.14 1.00 -3.42
N ALA A 25 6.11 1.84 -3.75
CA ALA A 25 7.29 2.05 -2.92
C ALA A 25 6.89 2.60 -1.54
N ASP A 26 6.07 3.65 -1.49
CA ASP A 26 5.56 4.23 -0.25
C ASP A 26 4.82 3.17 0.59
N ALA A 27 3.96 2.35 -0.04
CA ALA A 27 3.26 1.28 0.66
C ALA A 27 4.20 0.26 1.31
N LEU A 28 5.25 -0.14 0.60
CA LEU A 28 6.25 -1.08 1.14
C LEU A 28 7.09 -0.44 2.25
N ASP A 29 7.49 0.82 2.10
CA ASP A 29 8.22 1.58 3.13
C ASP A 29 7.40 1.74 4.42
N HIS A 30 6.08 1.80 4.28
CA HIS A 30 5.12 1.84 5.38
C HIS A 30 4.70 0.45 5.90
N GLY A 31 5.32 -0.62 5.40
CA GLY A 31 5.08 -2.01 5.82
C GLY A 31 3.71 -2.56 5.42
N LEU A 32 3.07 -1.95 4.42
CA LEU A 32 1.79 -2.41 3.89
C LEU A 32 2.01 -3.51 2.85
N GLU A 33 1.19 -4.55 2.90
CA GLU A 33 1.20 -5.62 1.91
C GLU A 33 0.83 -5.06 0.52
N TRP A 34 1.54 -5.48 -0.53
CA TRP A 34 1.21 -5.15 -1.92
C TRP A 34 1.05 -6.43 -2.76
N ARG A 35 -0.19 -6.75 -3.13
CA ARG A 35 -0.52 -7.96 -3.88
C ARG A 35 -0.40 -7.72 -5.38
N ALA A 36 0.42 -8.53 -6.04
CA ALA A 36 0.62 -8.42 -7.49
C ALA A 36 -0.62 -8.83 -8.31
N SER A 37 -1.48 -9.68 -7.74
CA SER A 37 -2.74 -10.12 -8.35
C SER A 37 -3.84 -9.06 -8.33
N ASP A 38 -3.74 -8.07 -7.44
CA ASP A 38 -4.78 -7.05 -7.29
C ASP A 38 -4.71 -6.05 -8.45
N SER A 39 -5.87 -5.67 -8.97
CA SER A 39 -5.94 -4.54 -9.90
C SER A 39 -5.55 -3.24 -9.19
N PRO A 40 -5.11 -2.19 -9.93
CA PRO A 40 -4.79 -0.91 -9.31
C PRO A 40 -5.95 -0.33 -8.50
N ARG A 41 -7.20 -0.39 -8.99
CA ARG A 41 -8.38 0.04 -8.22
C ARG A 41 -8.61 -0.80 -6.96
N ALA A 42 -8.44 -2.12 -7.04
CA ALA A 42 -8.59 -2.99 -5.86
C ALA A 42 -7.54 -2.66 -4.79
N THR A 43 -6.29 -2.44 -5.22
CA THR A 43 -5.21 -2.02 -4.32
C THR A 43 -5.48 -0.64 -3.71
N ALA A 44 -5.91 0.34 -4.50
CA ALA A 44 -6.26 1.67 -4.01
C ALA A 44 -7.38 1.65 -2.97
N ARG A 45 -8.45 0.88 -3.21
CA ARG A 45 -9.55 0.73 -2.24
C ARG A 45 -9.04 0.12 -0.93
N ARG A 46 -8.28 -0.98 -1.00
CA ARG A 46 -7.70 -1.65 0.18
C ARG A 46 -6.79 -0.71 0.97
N LEU A 47 -5.93 0.05 0.28
CA LEU A 47 -5.04 1.01 0.92
C LEU A 47 -5.80 2.18 1.55
N GLY A 48 -6.84 2.68 0.88
CA GLY A 48 -7.74 3.69 1.43
C GLY A 48 -8.38 3.24 2.75
N GLU A 49 -8.88 2.00 2.80
CA GLU A 49 -9.42 1.40 4.02
C GLU A 49 -8.36 1.22 5.11
N LEU A 50 -7.19 0.65 4.79
CA LEU A 50 -6.10 0.38 5.74
C LEU A 50 -5.47 1.62 6.36
N LEU A 51 -5.45 2.72 5.61
CA LEU A 51 -4.87 4.00 6.02
C LEU A 51 -5.93 4.98 6.53
N GLU A 52 -7.22 4.59 6.47
CA GLU A 52 -8.37 5.44 6.79
C GLU A 52 -8.31 6.74 5.99
N LEU A 53 -8.02 6.65 4.69
CA LEU A 53 -8.00 7.81 3.80
C LEU A 53 -9.44 8.27 3.53
N ASP A 54 -9.65 9.57 3.59
CA ASP A 54 -10.91 10.22 3.28
C ASP A 54 -10.71 11.41 2.33
N GLY A 55 -11.82 12.03 1.93
CA GLY A 55 -11.83 13.29 1.20
C GLY A 55 -10.86 13.32 0.01
N ALA A 56 -9.93 14.27 0.05
CA ALA A 56 -8.99 14.53 -1.03
C ALA A 56 -7.98 13.39 -1.25
N ASP A 57 -7.54 12.74 -0.17
CA ASP A 57 -6.50 11.69 -0.21
C ASP A 57 -7.04 10.42 -0.90
N ALA A 58 -8.25 10.00 -0.51
CA ALA A 58 -8.92 8.86 -1.13
C ALA A 58 -9.24 9.11 -2.61
N GLN A 59 -9.64 10.34 -2.95
CA GLN A 59 -9.90 10.74 -4.33
C GLN A 59 -8.61 10.77 -5.16
N ALA A 60 -7.52 11.31 -4.62
CA ALA A 60 -6.21 11.34 -5.27
C ALA A 60 -5.69 9.93 -5.56
N LEU A 61 -5.75 9.03 -4.57
CA LEU A 61 -5.35 7.64 -4.74
C LEU A 61 -6.20 6.92 -5.81
N THR A 62 -7.51 7.19 -5.83
CA THR A 62 -8.42 6.63 -6.84
C THR A 62 -8.10 7.15 -8.25
N ARG A 63 -7.77 8.45 -8.40
CA ARG A 63 -7.34 9.03 -9.68
C ARG A 63 -6.06 8.41 -10.20
N ILE A 64 -5.05 8.24 -9.35
CA ILE A 64 -3.80 7.56 -9.71
C ILE A 64 -4.07 6.13 -10.19
N ALA A 65 -4.86 5.36 -9.44
CA ALA A 65 -5.19 3.98 -9.81
C ALA A 65 -5.95 3.89 -11.14
N ARG A 66 -6.89 4.82 -11.39
CA ARG A 66 -7.61 4.90 -12.66
C ARG A 66 -6.68 5.24 -13.82
N ALA A 67 -5.77 6.19 -13.63
CA ALA A 67 -4.78 6.56 -14.65
C ALA A 67 -3.86 5.38 -14.99
N GLU A 68 -3.43 4.60 -13.98
CA GLU A 68 -2.63 3.39 -14.19
C GLU A 68 -3.38 2.33 -14.98
N GLU A 69 -4.65 2.07 -14.65
CA GLU A 69 -5.44 1.10 -15.39
C GLU A 69 -5.65 1.51 -16.85
N LEU A 70 -5.91 2.80 -17.09
CA LEU A 70 -6.01 3.33 -18.45
C LEU A 70 -4.68 3.19 -19.19
N ALA A 71 -3.56 3.48 -18.55
CA ALA A 71 -2.23 3.30 -19.13
C ALA A 71 -1.91 1.83 -19.45
N ARG A 72 -2.37 0.88 -18.63
CA ARG A 72 -2.15 -0.57 -18.84
C ARG A 72 -3.01 -1.17 -19.94
N TYR A 73 -4.29 -0.79 -19.96
CA TYR A 73 -5.29 -1.52 -20.75
C TYR A 73 -5.87 -0.71 -21.90
N SER A 74 -5.66 0.61 -21.92
CA SER A 74 -6.11 1.47 -23.01
C SER A 74 -4.92 1.94 -23.83
N ARG A 75 -5.05 1.84 -25.16
CA ARG A 75 -4.18 2.55 -26.10
C ARG A 75 -4.47 4.06 -26.11
N SER A 76 -5.57 4.48 -25.49
CA SER A 76 -5.96 5.88 -25.36
C SER A 76 -5.20 6.54 -24.21
N ARG A 77 -4.69 7.75 -24.49
CA ARG A 77 -3.95 8.58 -23.54
C ARG A 77 -4.75 8.79 -22.25
N SER A 78 -4.11 8.60 -21.09
CA SER A 78 -4.71 8.91 -19.78
C SER A 78 -5.25 10.35 -19.78
N PRO A 79 -6.49 10.60 -19.31
CA PRO A 79 -7.08 11.92 -19.33
C PRO A 79 -6.42 12.88 -18.31
N GLU A 80 -5.71 12.34 -17.32
CA GLU A 80 -5.09 13.13 -16.26
C GLU A 80 -3.75 13.72 -16.72
N PRO A 81 -3.56 15.06 -16.65
CA PRO A 81 -2.26 15.68 -16.91
C PRO A 81 -1.20 15.18 -15.94
N ALA A 82 0.05 15.05 -16.40
CA ALA A 82 1.16 14.58 -15.58
C ALA A 82 1.39 15.45 -14.33
N GLU A 83 1.15 16.76 -14.42
CA GLU A 83 1.24 17.72 -13.33
C GLU A 83 0.26 17.39 -12.19
N ARG A 84 -0.97 16.99 -12.56
CA ARG A 84 -2.01 16.63 -11.60
C ARG A 84 -1.68 15.30 -10.92
N LEU A 85 -1.19 14.31 -11.67
CA LEU A 85 -0.73 13.05 -11.08
C LEU A 85 0.40 13.27 -10.08
N ARG A 86 1.34 14.18 -10.37
CA ARG A 86 2.39 14.57 -9.40
C ARG A 86 1.82 15.20 -8.14
N ALA A 87 0.80 16.06 -8.27
CA ALA A 87 0.11 16.65 -7.12
C ALA A 87 -0.62 15.58 -6.30
N ASP A 88 -1.34 14.67 -6.96
CA ASP A 88 -2.05 13.57 -6.32
C ASP A 88 -1.08 12.63 -5.57
N VAL A 89 0.08 12.32 -6.14
CA VAL A 89 1.12 11.53 -5.48
C VAL A 89 1.58 12.20 -4.19
N ARG A 90 1.85 13.51 -4.23
CA ARG A 90 2.26 14.27 -3.04
C ARG A 90 1.19 14.22 -1.95
N THR A 91 -0.07 14.47 -2.32
CA THR A 91 -1.22 14.39 -1.40
C THR A 91 -1.30 13.02 -0.73
N VAL A 92 -1.24 11.94 -1.51
CA VAL A 92 -1.31 10.59 -0.96
C VAL A 92 -0.10 10.30 -0.06
N ARG A 93 1.12 10.68 -0.47
CA ARG A 93 2.33 10.46 0.33
C ARG A 93 2.28 11.18 1.69
N GLU A 94 1.72 12.39 1.74
CA GLU A 94 1.47 13.11 3.01
C GLU A 94 0.50 12.31 3.91
N ALA A 95 -0.54 11.72 3.32
CA ALA A 95 -1.49 10.88 4.04
C ALA A 95 -0.85 9.59 4.59
N PHE A 96 0.01 8.94 3.80
CA PHE A 96 0.82 7.79 4.24
C PHE A 96 1.70 8.15 5.44
N ALA A 97 2.42 9.26 5.39
CA ALA A 97 3.24 9.74 6.50
C ALA A 97 2.41 10.05 7.76
N ALA A 98 1.24 10.68 7.60
CA ALA A 98 0.33 10.97 8.70
C ALA A 98 -0.17 9.67 9.38
N SER A 99 -0.41 8.61 8.61
CA SER A 99 -0.84 7.30 9.13
C SER A 99 0.20 6.65 10.07
N VAL A 100 1.50 6.82 9.78
CA VAL A 100 2.57 6.32 10.66
C VAL A 100 2.55 7.03 11.99
N GLY A 101 2.40 8.36 11.97
CA GLY A 101 2.26 9.15 13.19
C GLY A 101 1.07 8.70 14.04
N ARG A 102 -0.07 8.38 13.40
CA ARG A 102 -1.24 7.81 14.09
C ARG A 102 -0.90 6.47 14.74
N ARG A 103 -0.31 5.53 14.00
CA ARG A 103 0.05 4.19 14.52
C ARG A 103 1.07 4.24 15.65
N ALA A 104 2.08 5.10 15.55
CA ALA A 104 3.07 5.30 16.60
C ALA A 104 2.42 5.83 17.89
N ARG A 105 1.54 6.81 17.78
CA ARG A 105 0.78 7.35 18.94
C ARG A 105 -0.14 6.29 19.55
N TRP A 106 -0.85 5.51 18.74
CA TRP A 106 -1.69 4.42 19.22
C TRP A 106 -0.88 3.35 19.96
N ARG A 107 0.28 2.94 19.42
CA ARG A 107 1.19 2.01 20.11
C ARG A 107 1.68 2.57 21.44
N ALA A 108 2.07 3.85 21.50
CA ALA A 108 2.51 4.47 22.74
C ALA A 108 1.40 4.54 23.81
N ARG A 109 0.13 4.67 23.39
CA ARG A 109 -1.04 4.67 24.29
C ARG A 109 -1.41 3.26 24.77
N LEU A 110 -1.36 2.25 23.90
CA LEU A 110 -1.77 0.87 24.20
C LEU A 110 -0.66 0.02 24.84
N LEU A 111 0.60 0.35 24.58
CA LEU A 111 1.78 -0.31 25.13
C LEU A 111 2.67 0.76 25.77
N PRO A 112 2.33 1.24 26.99
CA PRO A 112 3.17 2.20 27.69
C PRO A 112 4.61 1.68 27.79
N PRO A 113 5.63 2.55 27.74
CA PRO A 113 7.04 2.14 27.83
C PRO A 113 7.34 1.24 29.05
N SER A 114 6.56 1.38 30.12
CA SER A 114 6.63 0.58 31.35
C SER A 114 6.26 -0.91 31.16
N THR A 115 5.42 -1.28 30.17
CA THR A 115 5.13 -2.69 29.87
C THR A 115 6.13 -3.33 28.90
N MET A 116 6.78 -2.55 28.02
CA MET A 116 7.87 -3.07 27.18
C MET A 116 9.14 -3.42 27.97
N ALA A 117 9.42 -2.71 29.06
CA ALA A 117 10.52 -3.06 29.97
C ALA A 117 10.33 -4.44 30.62
N GLN A 118 9.09 -4.82 30.96
CA GLN A 118 8.77 -6.15 31.51
C GLN A 118 8.66 -7.24 30.43
N ALA A 119 8.10 -6.91 29.25
CA ALA A 119 7.95 -7.86 28.14
C ALA A 119 9.31 -8.29 27.55
N ARG A 120 10.33 -7.43 27.55
CA ARG A 120 11.70 -7.81 27.17
C ARG A 120 12.34 -8.80 28.13
N THR A 121 11.95 -8.79 29.40
CA THR A 121 12.43 -9.74 30.41
C THR A 121 11.73 -11.09 30.28
N THR A 122 10.45 -11.12 29.89
CA THR A 122 9.68 -12.37 29.71
C THR A 122 9.89 -13.02 28.33
N LEU A 123 10.16 -12.26 27.27
CA LEU A 123 10.48 -12.84 25.96
C LEU A 123 11.81 -13.60 25.94
N ARG A 124 12.74 -13.29 26.85
CA ARG A 124 14.01 -14.04 26.99
C ARG A 124 13.83 -15.42 27.64
N THR A 125 12.69 -15.68 28.28
CA THR A 125 12.38 -16.93 28.99
C THR A 125 11.36 -17.82 28.26
N ALA A 126 10.76 -17.37 27.16
CA ALA A 126 9.69 -18.08 26.44
C ALA A 126 10.10 -18.52 25.02
N GLY A 127 11.36 -18.95 24.84
CA GLY A 127 11.86 -19.46 23.56
C GLY A 127 11.29 -20.81 23.13
N ASP A 128 10.72 -21.62 24.03
CA ASP A 128 10.56 -23.06 23.79
C ASP A 128 9.13 -23.57 23.52
N ARG A 129 8.10 -22.73 23.34
CA ARG A 129 6.71 -23.25 23.23
C ARG A 129 5.79 -22.68 22.14
N VAL A 130 6.31 -22.01 21.11
CA VAL A 130 5.43 -21.40 20.08
C VAL A 130 5.29 -22.24 18.80
N LEU A 131 6.13 -23.27 18.57
CA LEU A 131 6.04 -24.07 17.35
C LEU A 131 4.94 -25.16 17.34
N ASP A 132 4.22 -25.38 18.43
CA ASP A 132 3.26 -26.51 18.53
C ASP A 132 1.79 -26.13 18.25
N VAL A 133 1.49 -24.85 18.02
CA VAL A 133 0.11 -24.39 17.76
C VAL A 133 -0.29 -24.54 16.28
N SER A 134 0.67 -24.49 15.35
CA SER A 134 0.38 -24.57 13.90
C SER A 134 0.11 -25.99 13.39
N ALA A 135 0.49 -27.04 14.13
CA ALA A 135 0.31 -28.42 13.69
C ALA A 135 -1.09 -28.99 13.96
N ARG A 136 -1.84 -28.44 14.92
CA ARG A 136 -3.18 -28.95 15.30
C ARG A 136 -4.32 -28.46 14.42
N LEU A 137 -4.08 -27.49 13.53
CA LEU A 137 -5.11 -26.96 12.62
C LEU A 137 -5.09 -27.61 11.23
N ASN A 138 -4.11 -28.47 10.93
CA ASN A 138 -3.98 -29.07 9.60
C ASN A 138 -4.56 -30.50 9.48
N ASP A 139 -5.17 -31.04 10.54
CA ASP A 139 -5.67 -32.43 10.57
C ASP A 139 -7.20 -32.58 10.41
N LEU A 140 -7.86 -31.56 9.86
CA LEU A 140 -9.27 -31.65 9.43
C LEU A 140 -9.40 -30.97 8.07
N PRO A 141 -9.36 -31.74 6.95
CA PRO A 141 -10.58 -32.45 6.54
C PRO A 141 -10.32 -33.73 5.71
N ASN A 142 -10.70 -34.92 6.22
CA ASN A 142 -10.84 -36.09 5.34
C ASN A 142 -11.93 -37.08 5.81
N ARG A 143 -13.02 -36.58 6.41
CA ARG A 143 -14.14 -37.43 6.88
C ARG A 143 -15.49 -37.19 6.19
N LEU A 144 -15.51 -36.63 4.99
CA LEU A 144 -16.74 -36.50 4.20
C LEU A 144 -16.60 -37.00 2.75
N ARG A 145 -16.06 -38.22 2.60
CA ARG A 145 -16.24 -39.01 1.37
C ARG A 145 -16.25 -40.51 1.63
N ARG A 146 -17.23 -40.97 2.42
CA ARG A 146 -17.77 -42.34 2.37
C ARG A 146 -19.03 -42.43 3.22
N LYS A 147 -20.19 -42.32 2.58
CA LYS A 147 -21.33 -43.23 2.73
C LYS A 147 -22.18 -43.14 1.48
#